data_AF-A0A6M3XGE8-F1
#
_entry.id   AF-A0A6M3XGE8-F1
#
_cell.length_a   1.000
_cell.length_b   1.000
_cell.length_c   1.000
_cell.angle_alpha   90.00
_cell.angle_beta   90.00
_cell.angle_gamma   90.00
#
_symmetry.space_group_name_H-M   'P 1'
#
loop_
_entity.id
_entity.type
_entity.pdbx_description
1 polymer ?
#
loop_
_entity_poly.entity_id
_entity_poly.type
_entity_poly.pdbx_seq_one_letter_code
_entity_poly.pdbx_strand_id
1 'polypeptide(L)' 'MGLNAYQPGVRGRMAKEELLEFPGTVSELLPNATFRVTLENDHEIIAHTAGKMRK' A
#
# COMPACT_ATOMS: atom_id res chain seq x y z
N MET A 1 40.87 -21.74 -23.99
CA MET A 1 40.51 -20.84 -22.87
C MET A 1 39.71 -19.67 -23.44
N GLY A 2 38.39 -19.86 -23.59
CA GLY A 2 37.46 -18.80 -23.97
C GLY A 2 36.77 -18.31 -22.70
N LEU A 3 36.95 -17.03 -22.37
CA LEU A 3 36.40 -16.42 -21.16
C LEU A 3 34.86 -16.40 -21.27
N ASN A 4 34.21 -17.02 -20.29
CA ASN A 4 32.76 -17.05 -20.14
C ASN A 4 32.23 -15.60 -20.07
N ALA A 5 31.36 -15.24 -20.99
CA ALA A 5 30.66 -13.97 -20.98
C ALA A 5 29.77 -13.90 -19.73
N TYR A 6 30.12 -12.98 -18.83
CA TYR A 6 29.35 -12.58 -17.67
C TYR A 6 27.90 -12.26 -18.08
N GLN A 7 26.94 -13.07 -17.64
CA GLN A 7 25.52 -12.82 -17.83
C GLN A 7 25.15 -11.58 -16.99
N PRO A 8 24.66 -10.48 -17.59
CA PRO A 8 24.23 -9.33 -16.81
C PRO A 8 23.00 -9.72 -16.01
N GLY A 9 23.23 -9.90 -14.69
CA GLY A 9 22.22 -10.24 -13.70
C GLY A 9 20.99 -9.35 -13.84
N VAL A 10 19.85 -10.03 -13.85
CA VAL A 10 18.50 -9.51 -13.67
C VAL A 10 18.48 -8.16 -12.95
N ARG A 11 18.13 -7.09 -13.67
CA ARG A 11 17.67 -5.84 -13.04
C ARG A 11 16.35 -6.16 -12.35
N GLY A 12 16.46 -6.67 -11.13
CA GLY A 12 15.33 -6.87 -10.24
C GLY A 12 14.58 -5.55 -10.14
N ARG A 13 13.32 -5.56 -10.57
CA ARG A 13 12.37 -4.48 -10.34
C ARG A 13 12.42 -4.18 -8.84
N MET A 14 12.95 -3.03 -8.45
CA MET A 14 12.84 -2.59 -7.06
C MET A 14 11.34 -2.48 -6.75
N ALA A 15 10.95 -3.27 -5.74
CA ALA A 15 9.67 -3.33 -5.04
C ALA A 15 8.50 -2.62 -5.74
N LYS A 16 7.64 -3.43 -6.36
CA LYS A 16 6.24 -3.00 -6.53
C LYS A 16 5.70 -2.77 -5.11
N GLU A 17 5.34 -1.55 -4.77
CA GLU A 17 4.49 -1.31 -3.61
C GLU A 17 3.19 -2.08 -3.85
N GLU A 18 3.03 -3.21 -3.17
CA GLU A 18 1.77 -3.92 -3.13
C GLU A 18 0.82 -3.12 -2.24
N LEU A 19 -0.21 -2.52 -2.86
CA LEU A 19 -1.32 -1.96 -2.10
C LEU A 19 -2.05 -3.12 -1.44
N LEU A 20 -2.11 -3.07 -0.10
CA LEU A 20 -2.81 -4.06 0.69
C LEU A 20 -4.15 -3.47 1.13
N GLU A 21 -5.24 -4.07 0.68
CA GLU A 21 -6.59 -3.64 0.97
C GLU A 21 -7.14 -4.43 2.15
N PHE A 22 -7.76 -3.73 3.11
CA PHE A 22 -8.33 -4.35 4.29
C PHE A 22 -9.77 -3.87 4.48
N PRO A 23 -10.72 -4.76 4.80
CA PRO A 23 -12.05 -4.37 5.23
C PRO A 23 -11.98 -3.75 6.63
N GLY A 24 -12.75 -2.69 6.85
CA GLY A 24 -12.84 -2.00 8.12
C GLY A 24 -14.07 -1.10 8.18
N THR A 25 -14.46 -0.72 9.39
CA THR A 25 -15.61 0.14 9.65
C THR A 25 -15.15 1.50 10.16
N VAL A 26 -15.73 2.58 9.62
CA VAL A 26 -15.46 3.94 10.11
C VAL A 26 -16.04 4.07 11.52
N SER A 27 -15.16 4.31 12.50
CA SER A 27 -15.52 4.48 13.91
C SER A 27 -15.77 5.95 14.24
N GLU A 28 -14.89 6.87 13.79
CA GLU A 28 -14.99 8.29 14.10
C GLU A 28 -14.58 9.21 12.93
N LEU A 29 -15.15 10.41 12.90
CA LEU A 29 -14.81 11.48 11.96
C LEU A 29 -13.90 12.52 12.63
N LEU A 30 -12.74 12.80 12.04
CA LEU A 30 -11.78 13.78 12.57
C LEU A 30 -11.87 15.10 11.77
N PRO A 31 -11.57 16.26 12.41
CA PRO A 31 -11.68 17.57 11.76
C PRO A 31 -10.70 17.80 10.59
N ASN A 32 -9.70 16.92 10.41
CA ASN A 32 -8.67 17.04 9.38
C ASN A 32 -9.01 16.32 8.07
N ALA A 33 -10.30 16.09 7.78
CA ALA A 33 -10.77 15.27 6.66
C ALA A 33 -10.17 13.84 6.65
N THR A 34 -9.88 13.33 7.86
CA THR A 34 -9.45 11.97 8.10
C THR A 34 -10.51 11.21 8.88
N PHE A 35 -10.49 9.89 8.75
CA PHE A 35 -11.47 8.97 9.31
C PHE A 35 -10.72 7.98 10.17
N ARG A 36 -11.16 7.79 11.41
CA ARG A 36 -10.68 6.67 12.22
C ARG A 36 -11.44 5.43 11.77
N VAL A 37 -10.73 4.43 11.28
CA VAL A 37 -11.29 3.17 10.80
C VAL A 37 -10.78 2.06 11.70
N THR A 38 -11.70 1.27 12.23
CA THR A 38 -11.39 0.07 12.98
C THR A 38 -11.45 -1.11 12.02
N LEU A 39 -10.33 -1.81 11.89
CA LEU A 39 -10.21 -3.02 11.09
C LEU A 39 -10.75 -4.22 11.89
N GLU A 40 -11.10 -5.30 11.19
CA GLU A 40 -11.60 -6.54 11.82
C GLU A 40 -10.56 -7.26 12.68
N ASN A 41 -9.29 -6.87 12.59
CA ASN A 41 -8.18 -7.42 13.37
C ASN A 41 -7.89 -6.62 14.66
N ASP A 42 -8.88 -5.87 15.17
CA ASP A 42 -8.77 -4.97 16.35
C ASP A 42 -7.74 -3.84 16.22
N HIS A 43 -7.27 -3.53 15.00
CA HIS A 43 -6.39 -2.39 14.77
C HIS A 43 -7.18 -1.15 14.34
N GLU A 44 -6.80 -0.01 14.91
CA GLU A 44 -7.30 1.29 14.50
C GLU A 44 -6.32 1.97 13.55
N ILE A 45 -6.84 2.47 12.44
CA ILE A 45 -6.06 3.20 11.44
C ILE A 45 -6.69 4.56 11.16
N ILE A 46 -5.88 5.49 10.65
CA ILE A 46 -6.34 6.77 10.14
C ILE A 46 -6.38 6.70 8.62
N ALA A 47 -7.58 6.70 8.06
CA ALA A 47 -7.80 6.72 6.62
C ALA A 47 -8.12 8.13 6.14
N HIS A 48 -7.80 8.41 4.88
CA HIS A 48 -8.25 9.60 4.16
C HIS A 48 -8.98 9.14 2.89
N THR A 49 -9.93 9.95 2.41
CA THR A 49 -10.58 9.66 1.12
C THR A 49 -9.56 9.67 0.00
N ALA A 50 -9.38 8.54 -0.67
CA ALA A 50 -8.51 8.46 -1.85
C ALA A 50 -9.10 9.31 -2.99
N GLY A 51 -8.34 10.30 -3.46
CA GLY A 51 -8.77 11.25 -4.49
C GLY A 51 -9.19 10.61 -5.83
N LYS A 52 -8.85 9.33 -6.05
CA LYS A 52 -9.24 8.55 -7.24
C LYS A 52 -10.69 8.02 -7.21
N MET A 53 -11.43 8.20 -6.11
CA MET A 53 -12.87 7.91 -6.03
C MET A 53 -13.76 9.05 -6.56
N ARG A 54 -13.19 10.20 -6.96
CA ARG A 54 -13.95 11.20 -7.73
C ARG A 54 -14.00 10.77 -9.20
N LYS A 55 -15.10 10.11 -9.59
CA LYS A 55 -15.62 10.18 -10.95
C LYS A 55 -17.00 10.80 -10.91
#